data_AF-A0A934VMU3-F1
#
_entry.id   AF-A0A934VMU3-F1
#
_cell.length_a   1.000
_cell.length_b   1.000
_cell.length_c   1.000
_cell.angle_alpha   90.00
_cell.angle_beta   90.00
_cell.angle_gamma   90.00
#
_symmetry.space_group_name_H-M   'P 1'
#
loop_
_entity.id
_entity.type
_entity.pdbx_description
1 polymer ?
#
loop_
_entity_poly.entity_id
_entity_poly.type
_entity_poly.pdbx_seq_one_letter_code
_entity_poly.pdbx_strand_id
1 'polypeptide(L)'
;MKLLLSILALLTLAETLSAAPTVRLDRNRGDGSFQFQRVPAPAVNDLAQEKSFRIIAGEADRMSADLAVLTDGKVPTADDQPDANFFFTTGSDGGRLVLDLGAETTLASIATYSWHRGGRAPQVYTVYGATGGTEKFKLEPAREDDPTQSDWIEVAQVDTRSRRRAANGQHAALISNRDELPLGRFRYLLFDFQRPDPEDPHGNTFLSEIDIVSQGQKELERLEGPKKITKTFPSPDGNYQYHLDTTAAPRLTEWSENELLPVIIEWYPKLIELLPSEGYEAPSEVFFEYRTDMGGTPAYAAGNRIALNANWFPGQINKEAKGCVVHEMGHVVQNYWMARRNNPDPKPTPGWITEGVCDYLRWFLYEPESRGARLREGATVNHNDSYRTSANFLDWVIKERDENLLQKLNAAAREGRYEEKLWEEWTGKSLTELAADWKKDIASGKR
;
A
#
# COMPACT_ATOMS: atom_id res chain seq x y z
N MET A 1 -83.40 -19.28 -7.22
CA MET A 1 -82.58 -18.65 -6.15
C MET A 1 -81.15 -18.61 -6.68
N LYS A 2 -80.67 -17.44 -7.13
CA LYS A 2 -79.36 -17.27 -7.79
C LYS A 2 -78.26 -17.28 -6.72
N LEU A 3 -77.29 -18.19 -6.84
CA LEU A 3 -76.03 -18.14 -6.08
C LEU A 3 -75.06 -17.24 -6.85
N LEU A 4 -74.66 -16.10 -6.27
CA LEU A 4 -73.52 -15.31 -6.72
C LEU A 4 -72.25 -15.90 -6.08
N LEU A 5 -71.28 -16.29 -6.89
CA LEU A 5 -69.89 -16.44 -6.47
C LEU A 5 -69.22 -15.06 -6.54
N SER A 6 -68.72 -14.57 -5.41
CA SER A 6 -67.80 -13.44 -5.35
C SER A 6 -66.38 -13.97 -5.21
N ILE A 7 -65.57 -13.80 -6.25
CA ILE A 7 -64.12 -14.06 -6.22
C ILE A 7 -63.46 -12.80 -5.66
N LEU A 8 -62.89 -12.90 -4.46
CA LEU A 8 -62.09 -11.86 -3.85
C LEU A 8 -60.62 -12.08 -4.27
N ALA A 9 -60.13 -11.28 -5.20
CA ALA A 9 -58.71 -11.24 -5.55
C ALA A 9 -57.95 -10.43 -4.49
N LEU A 10 -57.23 -11.11 -3.60
CA LEU A 10 -56.23 -10.47 -2.76
C LEU A 10 -54.99 -10.17 -3.62
N LEU A 11 -54.78 -8.90 -3.97
CA LEU A 11 -53.46 -8.41 -4.35
C LEU A 11 -52.61 -8.31 -3.08
N THR A 12 -51.67 -9.22 -2.88
CA THR A 12 -50.60 -9.07 -1.91
C THR A 12 -49.52 -8.16 -2.51
N LEU A 13 -49.57 -6.86 -2.18
CA LEU A 13 -48.40 -5.99 -2.27
C LEU A 13 -47.41 -6.44 -1.19
N ALA A 14 -46.45 -7.29 -1.58
CA ALA A 14 -45.30 -7.56 -0.74
C ALA A 14 -44.33 -6.37 -0.91
N GLU A 15 -44.44 -5.38 -0.02
CA GLU A 15 -43.35 -4.43 0.21
C GLU A 15 -42.18 -5.21 0.82
N THR A 16 -41.29 -5.72 -0.02
CA THR A 16 -40.00 -6.24 0.44
C THR A 16 -39.22 -5.04 0.98
N LEU A 17 -39.06 -4.94 2.30
CA LEU A 17 -38.00 -4.13 2.91
C LEU A 17 -36.67 -4.68 2.37
N SER A 18 -36.20 -4.14 1.24
CA SER A 18 -34.85 -4.41 0.77
C SER A 18 -33.91 -3.60 1.66
N ALA A 19 -33.03 -4.29 2.39
CA ALA A 19 -31.95 -3.60 3.07
C ALA A 19 -31.12 -2.80 2.05
N ALA A 20 -30.58 -1.66 2.46
CA ALA A 20 -29.72 -0.85 1.61
C ALA A 20 -28.52 -1.69 1.13
N PRO A 21 -28.08 -1.52 -0.14
CA PRO A 21 -26.92 -2.23 -0.67
C PRO A 21 -25.67 -2.07 0.19
N THR A 22 -24.85 -3.12 0.24
CA THR A 22 -23.56 -3.08 0.92
C THR A 22 -22.50 -2.50 -0.02
N VAL A 23 -21.76 -1.51 0.46
CA VAL A 23 -20.60 -0.95 -0.24
C VAL A 23 -19.32 -1.52 0.37
N ARG A 24 -18.59 -2.34 -0.40
CA ARG A 24 -17.27 -2.85 -0.02
C ARG A 24 -16.20 -2.01 -0.68
N LEU A 25 -15.21 -1.58 0.08
CA LEU A 25 -14.12 -0.72 -0.41
C LEU A 25 -12.79 -1.47 -0.32
N ASP A 26 -11.90 -1.26 -1.27
CA ASP A 26 -10.53 -1.78 -1.17
C ASP A 26 -9.49 -0.86 -1.84
N ARG A 27 -8.23 -1.02 -1.44
CA ARG A 27 -7.12 -0.16 -1.88
C ARG A 27 -5.79 -0.92 -1.92
N ASN A 28 -5.07 -0.80 -3.03
CA ASN A 28 -3.72 -1.34 -3.24
C ASN A 28 -2.72 -0.18 -3.53
N ARG A 29 -1.44 -0.34 -3.20
CA ARG A 29 -0.40 0.69 -3.42
C ARG A 29 0.05 0.81 -4.89
N GLY A 30 -0.42 -0.07 -5.77
CA GLY A 30 -0.34 0.08 -7.22
C GLY A 30 0.90 -0.52 -7.86
N ASP A 31 0.69 -1.63 -8.57
CA ASP A 31 1.65 -2.31 -9.46
C ASP A 31 1.05 -2.50 -10.88
N GLY A 32 0.03 -1.70 -11.22
CA GLY A 32 -0.74 -1.83 -12.47
C GLY A 32 -1.67 -3.06 -12.53
N SER A 33 -1.69 -3.91 -11.49
CA SER A 33 -2.41 -5.19 -11.52
C SER A 33 -3.93 -5.09 -11.28
N PHE A 34 -4.38 -4.03 -10.61
CA PHE A 34 -5.75 -3.85 -10.13
C PHE A 34 -6.29 -5.06 -9.36
N GLN A 35 -5.41 -5.70 -8.57
CA GLN A 35 -5.79 -6.79 -7.67
C GLN A 35 -6.10 -6.27 -6.27
N PHE A 36 -7.25 -6.67 -5.74
CA PHE A 36 -7.76 -6.27 -4.43
C PHE A 36 -8.13 -7.51 -3.60
N GLN A 37 -8.16 -7.36 -2.27
CA GLN A 37 -8.49 -8.45 -1.34
C GLN A 37 -10.01 -8.65 -1.17
N ARG A 38 -10.79 -7.58 -1.28
CA ARG A 38 -12.22 -7.51 -0.91
C ARG A 38 -13.15 -7.11 -2.05
N VAL A 39 -12.59 -6.64 -3.15
CA VAL A 39 -13.28 -6.24 -4.38
C VAL A 39 -12.68 -7.09 -5.51
N PRO A 40 -13.47 -7.63 -6.46
CA PRO A 40 -12.89 -8.34 -7.61
C PRO A 40 -12.02 -7.40 -8.45
N ALA A 41 -11.11 -7.96 -9.25
CA ALA A 41 -10.42 -7.19 -10.29
C ALA A 41 -11.43 -6.74 -11.37
N PRO A 42 -11.14 -5.67 -12.13
CA PRO A 42 -12.03 -5.21 -13.20
C PRO A 42 -12.33 -6.33 -14.20
N ALA A 43 -13.55 -6.35 -14.70
CA ALA A 43 -13.97 -7.31 -15.71
C ALA A 43 -13.50 -6.86 -17.10
N VAL A 44 -13.35 -7.81 -18.01
CA VAL A 44 -13.09 -7.54 -19.43
C VAL A 44 -14.28 -7.89 -20.32
N ASN A 45 -15.41 -8.30 -19.72
CA ASN A 45 -16.61 -8.76 -20.41
C ASN A 45 -17.91 -8.52 -19.61
N ASP A 46 -17.97 -7.46 -18.80
CA ASP A 46 -19.18 -7.13 -18.06
C ASP A 46 -20.28 -6.51 -18.95
N LEU A 47 -21.44 -6.19 -18.35
CA LEU A 47 -22.59 -5.67 -19.10
C LEU A 47 -22.33 -4.30 -19.72
N ALA A 48 -21.48 -3.47 -19.12
CA ALA A 48 -21.18 -2.14 -19.62
C ALA A 48 -20.19 -2.14 -20.77
N GLN A 49 -19.54 -3.28 -21.06
CA GLN A 49 -18.59 -3.37 -22.17
C GLN A 49 -19.22 -2.89 -23.48
N GLU A 50 -18.50 -2.03 -24.20
CA GLU A 50 -18.93 -1.37 -25.45
C GLU A 50 -20.15 -0.44 -25.33
N LYS A 51 -20.69 -0.22 -24.13
CA LYS A 51 -21.68 0.85 -23.88
C LYS A 51 -20.94 2.15 -23.64
N SER A 52 -21.57 3.27 -24.00
CA SER A 52 -20.97 4.59 -23.80
C SER A 52 -21.68 5.35 -22.70
N PHE A 53 -20.91 5.85 -21.75
CA PHE A 53 -21.36 6.89 -20.86
C PHE A 53 -21.60 8.20 -21.62
N ARG A 54 -22.43 9.06 -21.04
CA ARG A 54 -22.58 10.45 -21.44
C ARG A 54 -22.41 11.37 -20.26
N ILE A 55 -21.70 12.48 -20.46
CA ILE A 55 -21.69 13.58 -19.50
C ILE A 55 -23.01 14.34 -19.65
N ILE A 56 -23.76 14.46 -18.54
CA ILE A 56 -24.99 15.26 -18.48
C ILE A 56 -24.83 16.50 -17.58
N ALA A 57 -23.76 16.53 -16.77
CA ALA A 57 -23.33 17.71 -16.03
C ALA A 57 -21.82 17.69 -15.80
N GLY A 58 -21.18 18.86 -15.86
CA GLY A 58 -19.73 19.01 -15.81
C GLY A 58 -19.08 18.90 -17.19
N GLU A 59 -17.75 19.07 -17.24
CA GLU A 59 -16.95 18.99 -18.47
C GLU A 59 -15.74 18.10 -18.23
N ALA A 60 -15.39 17.25 -19.20
CA ALA A 60 -14.17 16.47 -19.18
C ALA A 60 -12.94 17.39 -19.24
N ASP A 61 -11.89 17.10 -18.48
CA ASP A 61 -10.64 17.85 -18.59
C ASP A 61 -10.00 17.62 -19.97
N ARG A 62 -9.31 18.62 -20.52
CA ARG A 62 -8.64 18.51 -21.82
C ARG A 62 -7.58 17.39 -21.89
N MET A 63 -7.04 16.99 -20.74
CA MET A 63 -6.05 15.90 -20.64
C MET A 63 -6.69 14.56 -20.29
N SER A 64 -8.01 14.53 -20.06
CA SER A 64 -8.77 13.30 -19.80
C SER A 64 -8.83 12.43 -21.04
N ALA A 65 -8.84 11.12 -20.83
CA ALA A 65 -9.26 10.19 -21.87
C ALA A 65 -10.76 10.37 -22.20
N ASP A 66 -11.17 9.79 -23.33
CA ASP A 66 -12.57 9.67 -23.72
C ASP A 66 -13.34 8.76 -22.74
N LEU A 67 -14.66 8.91 -22.64
CA LEU A 67 -15.53 8.12 -21.76
C LEU A 67 -15.47 6.61 -22.03
N ALA A 68 -15.03 6.19 -23.22
CA ALA A 68 -14.83 4.78 -23.56
C ALA A 68 -13.96 4.03 -22.53
N VAL A 69 -12.98 4.69 -21.91
CA VAL A 69 -12.09 4.06 -20.90
C VAL A 69 -12.81 3.62 -19.62
N LEU A 70 -14.08 4.00 -19.43
CA LEU A 70 -14.86 3.54 -18.28
C LEU A 70 -15.51 2.17 -18.51
N THR A 71 -15.36 1.60 -19.71
CA THR A 71 -16.07 0.39 -20.17
C THR A 71 -15.26 -0.44 -21.17
N ASP A 72 -13.96 -0.17 -21.34
CA ASP A 72 -13.17 -0.82 -22.38
C ASP A 72 -12.46 -2.10 -21.89
N GLY A 73 -12.68 -2.49 -20.63
CA GLY A 73 -12.07 -3.64 -20.00
C GLY A 73 -10.55 -3.50 -19.78
N LYS A 74 -10.01 -2.28 -19.85
CA LYS A 74 -8.60 -2.00 -19.60
C LYS A 74 -8.43 -1.19 -18.33
N VAL A 75 -7.17 -1.07 -17.91
CA VAL A 75 -6.77 -0.27 -16.77
C VAL A 75 -5.47 0.46 -17.06
N PRO A 76 -5.22 1.59 -16.38
CA PRO A 76 -3.92 2.25 -16.42
C PRO A 76 -2.80 1.33 -15.92
N THR A 77 -1.62 1.54 -16.50
CA THR A 77 -0.37 0.81 -16.19
C THR A 77 0.63 1.65 -15.38
N ALA A 78 0.36 2.94 -15.22
CA ALA A 78 1.11 3.85 -14.38
C ALA A 78 0.18 4.67 -13.48
N ASP A 79 0.72 5.17 -12.37
CA ASP A 79 -0.01 5.91 -11.34
C ASP A 79 -0.27 7.40 -11.70
N ASP A 80 0.12 7.83 -12.88
CA ASP A 80 -0.26 9.13 -13.47
C ASP A 80 -0.37 8.97 -14.98
N GLN A 81 -1.48 8.39 -15.42
CA GLN A 81 -1.73 8.05 -16.83
C GLN A 81 -3.06 8.67 -17.32
N PRO A 82 -3.08 9.98 -17.66
CA PRO A 82 -4.31 10.67 -18.05
C PRO A 82 -5.02 10.09 -19.28
N ASP A 83 -4.28 9.50 -20.22
CA ASP A 83 -4.80 8.87 -21.44
C ASP A 83 -5.49 7.52 -21.22
N ALA A 84 -5.39 6.96 -20.00
CA ALA A 84 -6.08 5.74 -19.58
C ALA A 84 -7.04 5.97 -18.41
N ASN A 85 -7.42 7.24 -18.14
CA ASN A 85 -8.38 7.58 -17.09
C ASN A 85 -9.31 8.71 -17.54
N PHE A 86 -10.57 8.62 -17.15
CA PHE A 86 -11.51 9.74 -17.26
C PHE A 86 -11.48 10.62 -16.01
N PHE A 87 -11.50 11.93 -16.18
CA PHE A 87 -11.65 12.88 -15.07
C PHE A 87 -12.26 14.22 -15.52
N PHE A 88 -13.00 14.85 -14.60
CA PHE A 88 -13.60 16.16 -14.83
C PHE A 88 -12.57 17.30 -14.76
N THR A 89 -12.90 18.39 -15.46
CA THR A 89 -12.08 19.61 -15.58
C THR A 89 -11.65 20.16 -14.22
N THR A 90 -10.38 20.57 -14.17
CA THR A 90 -9.79 21.26 -13.02
C THR A 90 -10.69 22.40 -12.49
N GLY A 91 -10.91 22.42 -11.18
CA GLY A 91 -11.73 23.42 -10.50
C GLY A 91 -13.22 23.10 -10.41
N SER A 92 -13.73 22.10 -11.15
CA SER A 92 -15.12 21.64 -11.03
C SER A 92 -15.35 20.83 -9.76
N ASP A 93 -16.60 20.77 -9.30
CA ASP A 93 -17.02 19.94 -8.16
C ASP A 93 -17.32 18.48 -8.56
N GLY A 94 -16.78 18.02 -9.69
CA GLY A 94 -17.12 16.76 -10.34
C GLY A 94 -18.16 16.92 -11.44
N GLY A 95 -19.01 15.92 -11.63
CA GLY A 95 -20.04 15.92 -12.67
C GLY A 95 -20.93 14.69 -12.64
N ARG A 96 -21.87 14.60 -13.59
CA ARG A 96 -22.82 13.49 -13.72
C ARG A 96 -22.60 12.74 -15.02
N LEU A 97 -22.49 11.42 -14.90
CA LEU A 97 -22.42 10.49 -16.02
C LEU A 97 -23.68 9.64 -16.06
N VAL A 98 -24.26 9.44 -17.25
CA VAL A 98 -25.38 8.53 -17.47
C VAL A 98 -24.96 7.39 -18.39
N LEU A 99 -25.39 6.17 -18.07
CA LEU A 99 -25.27 4.97 -18.88
C LEU A 99 -26.66 4.45 -19.24
N ASP A 100 -26.93 4.23 -20.54
CA ASP A 100 -28.11 3.48 -21.00
C ASP A 100 -27.70 2.02 -21.24
N LEU A 101 -28.28 1.10 -20.48
CA LEU A 101 -28.06 -0.34 -20.64
C LEU A 101 -28.72 -0.88 -21.92
N GLY A 102 -29.57 -0.10 -22.57
CA GLY A 102 -30.32 -0.45 -23.79
C GLY A 102 -31.62 -1.20 -23.51
N ALA A 103 -31.72 -1.88 -22.36
CA ALA A 103 -32.91 -2.56 -21.89
C ALA A 103 -32.96 -2.61 -20.36
N GLU A 104 -34.17 -2.72 -19.80
CA GLU A 104 -34.36 -2.96 -18.37
C GLU A 104 -33.73 -4.29 -17.93
N THR A 105 -32.66 -4.18 -17.16
CA THR A 105 -31.82 -5.30 -16.72
C THR A 105 -31.83 -5.39 -15.20
N THR A 106 -31.98 -6.60 -14.67
CA THR A 106 -31.81 -6.84 -13.24
C THR A 106 -30.32 -6.89 -12.91
N LEU A 107 -29.85 -5.98 -12.06
CA LEU A 107 -28.43 -5.84 -11.73
C LEU A 107 -28.06 -6.64 -10.49
N ALA A 108 -26.90 -7.31 -10.53
CA ALA A 108 -26.31 -8.02 -9.40
C ALA A 108 -25.31 -7.13 -8.63
N SER A 109 -24.45 -6.39 -9.34
CA SER A 109 -23.44 -5.54 -8.72
C SER A 109 -22.95 -4.42 -9.64
N ILE A 110 -22.36 -3.40 -9.03
CA ILE A 110 -21.64 -2.30 -9.70
C ILE A 110 -20.26 -2.20 -9.05
N ALA A 111 -19.18 -2.16 -9.84
CA ALA A 111 -17.84 -1.92 -9.32
C ALA A 111 -17.16 -0.75 -10.03
N THR A 112 -16.39 0.05 -9.30
CA THR A 112 -15.69 1.23 -9.83
C THR A 112 -14.24 1.22 -9.41
N TYR A 113 -13.34 1.60 -10.34
CA TYR A 113 -11.90 1.56 -10.13
C TYR A 113 -11.25 2.91 -10.47
N SER A 114 -10.20 3.26 -9.74
CA SER A 114 -9.42 4.49 -9.96
C SER A 114 -7.98 4.32 -9.52
N TRP A 115 -7.04 5.05 -10.13
CA TRP A 115 -5.63 5.04 -9.73
C TRP A 115 -4.97 6.39 -9.94
N HIS A 116 -4.28 6.88 -8.91
CA HIS A 116 -3.35 7.99 -9.04
C HIS A 116 -2.24 7.96 -7.97
N ARG A 117 -1.09 8.61 -8.24
CA ARG A 117 0.04 8.75 -7.30
C ARG A 117 -0.23 9.66 -6.10
N GLY A 118 -1.34 10.39 -6.13
CA GLY A 118 -1.71 11.43 -5.16
C GLY A 118 -3.22 11.49 -4.88
N GLY A 119 -3.71 12.65 -4.47
CA GLY A 119 -5.10 12.86 -3.99
C GLY A 119 -6.24 12.66 -4.99
N ARG A 120 -5.93 12.28 -6.24
CA ARG A 120 -6.89 12.08 -7.34
C ARG A 120 -7.32 10.61 -7.50
N ALA A 121 -6.89 9.72 -6.62
CA ALA A 121 -7.33 8.33 -6.61
C ALA A 121 -8.65 8.07 -5.85
N PRO A 122 -8.97 8.75 -4.73
CA PRO A 122 -10.24 8.54 -4.03
C PRO A 122 -11.46 8.83 -4.89
N GLN A 123 -12.55 8.16 -4.59
CA GLN A 123 -13.83 8.22 -5.30
C GLN A 123 -14.88 8.70 -4.29
N VAL A 124 -15.68 9.71 -4.67
CA VAL A 124 -16.83 10.17 -3.90
C VAL A 124 -17.99 10.35 -4.88
N TYR A 125 -19.02 9.52 -4.78
CA TYR A 125 -20.16 9.59 -5.69
C TYR A 125 -21.42 8.94 -5.13
N THR A 126 -22.56 9.27 -5.73
CA THR A 126 -23.83 8.54 -5.54
C THR A 126 -24.23 7.90 -6.87
N VAL A 127 -24.71 6.66 -6.84
CA VAL A 127 -25.27 5.99 -8.02
C VAL A 127 -26.78 5.85 -7.88
N TYR A 128 -27.49 6.14 -8.98
CA TYR A 128 -28.93 6.03 -9.09
C TYR A 128 -29.31 5.12 -10.26
N GLY A 129 -30.47 4.49 -10.18
CA GLY A 129 -31.04 3.66 -11.24
C GLY A 129 -32.46 4.07 -11.61
N ALA A 130 -32.83 3.93 -12.89
CA ALA A 130 -34.18 4.18 -13.37
C ALA A 130 -34.58 3.22 -14.49
N THR A 131 -35.88 2.90 -14.62
CA THR A 131 -36.43 2.16 -15.76
C THR A 131 -36.69 3.08 -16.97
N GLY A 132 -37.03 4.34 -16.68
CA GLY A 132 -37.24 5.42 -17.64
C GLY A 132 -38.61 5.44 -18.34
N GLY A 133 -39.55 4.61 -17.89
CA GLY A 133 -40.89 4.49 -18.49
C GLY A 133 -41.97 5.39 -17.88
N THR A 134 -41.64 6.25 -16.92
CA THR A 134 -42.62 7.08 -16.21
C THR A 134 -42.70 8.49 -16.80
N GLU A 135 -43.87 9.14 -16.71
CA GLU A 135 -44.05 10.51 -17.21
C GLU A 135 -43.19 11.55 -16.47
N LYS A 136 -42.77 11.25 -15.24
CA LYS A 136 -41.90 12.12 -14.44
C LYS A 136 -40.41 11.90 -14.71
N PHE A 137 -40.04 10.85 -15.43
CA PHE A 137 -38.64 10.53 -15.65
C PHE A 137 -37.96 11.59 -16.51
N LYS A 138 -36.90 12.19 -15.95
CA LYS A 138 -35.99 13.08 -16.66
C LYS A 138 -34.65 12.37 -16.81
N LEU A 139 -34.29 12.03 -18.04
CA LEU A 139 -33.03 11.32 -18.34
C LEU A 139 -31.79 12.14 -17.95
N GLU A 140 -31.88 13.46 -18.10
CA GLU A 140 -30.75 14.38 -17.91
C GLU A 140 -31.10 15.41 -16.82
N PRO A 141 -31.19 15.02 -15.53
CA PRO A 141 -31.40 15.98 -14.45
C PRO A 141 -30.18 16.92 -14.35
N ALA A 142 -30.43 18.23 -14.24
CA ALA A 142 -29.38 19.25 -14.15
C ALA A 142 -28.57 19.06 -12.86
N ARG A 143 -27.36 19.62 -12.77
CA ARG A 143 -26.45 19.35 -11.62
C ARG A 143 -27.09 19.69 -10.27
N GLU A 144 -27.88 20.75 -10.22
CA GLU A 144 -28.61 21.25 -9.07
C GLU A 144 -29.90 20.48 -8.75
N ASP A 145 -30.39 19.67 -9.70
CA ASP A 145 -31.59 18.86 -9.51
C ASP A 145 -31.27 17.65 -8.62
N ASP A 146 -32.14 17.36 -7.66
CA ASP A 146 -32.18 16.06 -6.97
C ASP A 146 -32.78 15.00 -7.92
N PRO A 147 -32.00 13.98 -8.35
CA PRO A 147 -32.48 12.97 -9.30
C PRO A 147 -33.74 12.25 -8.79
N THR A 148 -33.91 12.10 -7.47
CA THR A 148 -35.05 11.38 -6.88
C THR A 148 -36.39 12.07 -7.14
N GLN A 149 -36.38 13.36 -7.46
CA GLN A 149 -37.58 14.09 -7.88
C GLN A 149 -38.02 13.76 -9.32
N SER A 150 -37.18 13.05 -10.08
CA SER A 150 -37.41 12.66 -11.48
C SER A 150 -37.36 11.13 -11.66
N ASP A 151 -37.90 10.38 -10.68
CA ASP A 151 -38.01 8.92 -10.66
C ASP A 151 -36.69 8.14 -10.78
N TRP A 152 -35.56 8.77 -10.43
CA TRP A 152 -34.33 8.05 -10.15
C TRP A 152 -34.35 7.47 -8.74
N ILE A 153 -33.95 6.22 -8.59
CA ILE A 153 -33.86 5.53 -7.30
C ILE A 153 -32.39 5.53 -6.87
N GLU A 154 -32.09 6.08 -5.70
CA GLU A 154 -30.75 5.97 -5.12
C GLU A 154 -30.40 4.49 -4.87
N VAL A 155 -29.28 4.04 -5.44
CA VAL A 155 -28.78 2.67 -5.27
C VAL A 155 -27.76 2.63 -4.13
N ALA A 156 -26.75 3.52 -4.14
CA ALA A 156 -25.74 3.59 -3.09
C ALA A 156 -24.92 4.89 -3.14
N GLN A 157 -24.35 5.25 -1.99
CA GLN A 157 -23.32 6.28 -1.84
C GLN A 157 -21.96 5.64 -1.59
N VAL A 158 -20.91 6.16 -2.23
CA VAL A 158 -19.55 5.63 -2.16
C VAL A 158 -18.58 6.73 -1.77
N ASP A 159 -17.72 6.44 -0.79
CA ASP A 159 -16.60 7.28 -0.37
C ASP A 159 -15.40 6.40 -0.03
N THR A 160 -14.38 6.40 -0.91
CA THR A 160 -13.16 5.57 -0.71
C THR A 160 -12.05 6.32 0.04
N ARG A 161 -12.29 7.53 0.55
CA ARG A 161 -11.29 8.30 1.32
C ARG A 161 -10.96 7.62 2.65
N SER A 162 -9.77 7.89 3.18
CA SER A 162 -9.34 7.38 4.48
C SER A 162 -8.58 8.43 5.27
N ARG A 163 -8.91 8.60 6.55
CA ARG A 163 -8.12 9.45 7.47
C ARG A 163 -6.79 8.82 7.90
N ARG A 164 -6.61 7.51 7.72
CA ARG A 164 -5.46 6.76 8.23
C ARG A 164 -4.49 6.32 7.13
N ARG A 165 -4.96 6.18 5.89
CA ARG A 165 -4.16 5.72 4.75
C ARG A 165 -4.00 6.87 3.77
N ALA A 166 -2.78 7.05 3.25
CA ALA A 166 -2.46 8.03 2.21
C ALA A 166 -3.45 7.93 1.04
N ALA A 167 -3.76 9.05 0.39
CA ALA A 167 -4.79 9.14 -0.66
C ALA A 167 -4.39 8.53 -2.00
N ASN A 168 -3.14 8.10 -2.17
CA ASN A 168 -2.61 7.53 -3.40
C ASN A 168 -2.91 6.03 -3.56
N GLY A 169 -2.55 5.50 -4.73
CA GLY A 169 -2.68 4.09 -5.09
C GLY A 169 -3.98 3.80 -5.84
N GLN A 170 -4.29 2.52 -5.99
CA GLN A 170 -5.52 2.05 -6.62
C GLN A 170 -6.65 2.02 -5.59
N HIS A 171 -7.84 2.46 -5.99
CA HIS A 171 -9.07 2.37 -5.20
C HIS A 171 -10.11 1.57 -5.97
N ALA A 172 -10.87 0.78 -5.22
CA ALA A 172 -12.00 0.06 -5.76
C ALA A 172 -13.19 0.13 -4.80
N ALA A 173 -14.40 0.18 -5.36
CA ALA A 173 -15.64 0.02 -4.63
C ALA A 173 -16.51 -1.03 -5.32
N LEU A 174 -17.18 -1.88 -4.54
CA LEU A 174 -18.17 -2.84 -4.98
C LEU A 174 -19.48 -2.57 -4.26
N ILE A 175 -20.53 -2.30 -5.03
CA ILE A 175 -21.90 -2.18 -4.56
C ILE A 175 -22.62 -3.49 -4.90
N SER A 176 -23.09 -4.19 -3.87
CA SER A 176 -23.87 -5.43 -4.02
C SER A 176 -24.77 -5.65 -2.81
N ASN A 177 -25.84 -6.42 -2.97
CA ASN A 177 -26.61 -6.93 -1.84
C ASN A 177 -25.97 -8.20 -1.25
N ARG A 178 -26.39 -8.57 -0.03
CA ARG A 178 -26.04 -9.86 0.56
C ARG A 178 -26.70 -11.00 -0.23
N ASP A 179 -26.10 -12.18 -0.14
CA ASP A 179 -26.66 -13.43 -0.69
C ASP A 179 -27.03 -13.36 -2.18
N GLU A 180 -26.28 -12.56 -2.95
CA GLU A 180 -26.45 -12.38 -4.41
C GLU A 180 -27.85 -11.86 -4.83
N LEU A 181 -28.56 -11.20 -3.90
CA LEU A 181 -29.80 -10.52 -4.23
C LEU A 181 -29.55 -9.38 -5.23
N PRO A 182 -30.52 -9.10 -6.12
CA PRO A 182 -30.34 -8.05 -7.11
C PRO A 182 -30.38 -6.66 -6.47
N LEU A 183 -29.60 -5.71 -7.00
CA LEU A 183 -29.64 -4.29 -6.63
C LEU A 183 -30.96 -3.62 -7.05
N GLY A 184 -31.57 -4.13 -8.11
CA GLY A 184 -32.79 -3.61 -8.69
C GLY A 184 -32.84 -3.86 -10.19
N ARG A 185 -33.94 -3.47 -10.82
CA ARG A 185 -34.15 -3.59 -12.27
C ARG A 185 -34.14 -2.20 -12.90
N PHE A 186 -33.13 -1.94 -13.73
CA PHE A 186 -32.86 -0.60 -14.26
C PHE A 186 -32.51 -0.67 -15.74
N ARG A 187 -32.84 0.38 -16.49
CA ARG A 187 -32.33 0.62 -17.84
C ARG A 187 -31.23 1.68 -17.82
N TYR A 188 -31.42 2.72 -17.00
CA TYR A 188 -30.48 3.82 -16.91
C TYR A 188 -29.78 3.80 -15.56
N LEU A 189 -28.49 4.11 -15.58
CA LEU A 189 -27.68 4.37 -14.39
C LEU A 189 -27.13 5.79 -14.45
N LEU A 190 -27.17 6.50 -13.32
CA LEU A 190 -26.62 7.84 -13.18
C LEU A 190 -25.59 7.84 -12.05
N PHE A 191 -24.37 8.26 -12.36
CA PHE A 191 -23.29 8.42 -11.41
C PHE A 191 -23.06 9.91 -11.15
N ASP A 192 -23.30 10.35 -9.92
CA ASP A 192 -23.13 11.73 -9.48
C ASP A 192 -21.82 11.88 -8.71
N PHE A 193 -20.73 12.15 -9.45
CA PHE A 193 -19.38 12.28 -8.90
C PHE A 193 -19.15 13.64 -8.26
N GLN A 194 -18.41 13.62 -7.16
CA GLN A 194 -17.96 14.78 -6.40
C GLN A 194 -16.44 14.83 -6.34
N ARG A 195 -15.87 16.03 -6.30
CA ARG A 195 -14.43 16.21 -6.05
C ARG A 195 -14.09 15.72 -4.64
N PRO A 196 -13.21 14.70 -4.48
CA PRO A 196 -12.88 14.13 -3.16
C PRO A 196 -12.29 15.12 -2.15
N ASP A 197 -11.49 16.08 -2.65
CA ASP A 197 -10.90 17.15 -1.85
C ASP A 197 -11.39 18.52 -2.39
N PRO A 198 -12.27 19.23 -1.67
CA PRO A 198 -12.77 20.53 -2.12
C PRO A 198 -11.66 21.60 -2.13
N GLU A 199 -10.57 21.43 -1.40
CA GLU A 199 -9.47 22.40 -1.35
C GLU A 199 -8.44 22.22 -2.47
N ASP A 200 -8.41 21.06 -3.13
CA ASP A 200 -7.55 20.80 -4.29
C ASP A 200 -8.34 20.95 -5.59
N PRO A 201 -8.14 22.02 -6.38
CA PRO A 201 -8.84 22.19 -7.65
C PRO A 201 -8.47 21.11 -8.69
N HIS A 202 -7.33 20.42 -8.53
CA HIS A 202 -6.96 19.30 -9.40
C HIS A 202 -7.49 17.96 -8.88
N GLY A 203 -8.20 17.96 -7.74
CA GLY A 203 -8.55 16.77 -6.97
C GLY A 203 -9.56 15.83 -7.62
N ASN A 204 -10.13 16.16 -8.79
CA ASN A 204 -11.08 15.28 -9.48
C ASN A 204 -10.46 13.90 -9.76
N THR A 205 -11.27 12.87 -9.50
CA THR A 205 -10.85 11.46 -9.52
C THR A 205 -10.41 10.99 -10.90
N PHE A 206 -9.30 10.26 -10.98
CA PHE A 206 -8.86 9.49 -12.14
C PHE A 206 -9.63 8.17 -12.21
N LEU A 207 -10.80 8.18 -12.84
CA LEU A 207 -11.65 7.01 -13.00
C LEU A 207 -11.08 6.10 -14.10
N SER A 208 -10.84 4.84 -13.74
CA SER A 208 -10.12 3.88 -14.59
C SER A 208 -11.02 2.89 -15.31
N GLU A 209 -12.11 2.43 -14.67
CA GLU A 209 -13.07 1.45 -15.24
C GLU A 209 -14.34 1.41 -14.35
N ILE A 210 -15.50 1.07 -14.92
CA ILE A 210 -16.76 0.81 -14.21
C ILE A 210 -17.40 -0.49 -14.71
N ASP A 211 -17.39 -1.53 -13.88
CA ASP A 211 -18.06 -2.80 -14.19
C ASP A 211 -19.55 -2.73 -13.80
N ILE A 212 -20.44 -3.14 -14.71
CA ILE A 212 -21.85 -3.38 -14.41
C ILE A 212 -22.15 -4.87 -14.61
N VAL A 213 -22.72 -5.54 -13.60
CA VAL A 213 -22.99 -6.98 -13.68
C VAL A 213 -24.49 -7.23 -13.62
N SER A 214 -25.02 -7.95 -14.61
CA SER A 214 -26.41 -8.41 -14.62
C SER A 214 -26.58 -9.69 -13.79
N GLN A 215 -27.78 -9.89 -13.24
CA GLN A 215 -28.12 -11.11 -12.53
C GLN A 215 -28.11 -12.31 -13.48
N GLY A 216 -27.37 -13.36 -13.12
CA GLY A 216 -27.24 -14.57 -13.95
C GLY A 216 -26.35 -14.40 -15.18
N GLN A 217 -25.54 -13.34 -15.25
CA GLN A 217 -24.52 -13.19 -16.28
C GLN A 217 -23.57 -14.40 -16.27
N LYS A 218 -23.14 -14.85 -17.46
CA LYS A 218 -22.09 -15.88 -17.59
C LYS A 218 -20.81 -15.41 -16.89
N GLU A 219 -19.95 -16.37 -16.55
CA GLU A 219 -18.71 -16.15 -15.81
C GLU A 219 -17.93 -14.94 -16.35
N LEU A 220 -17.64 -13.99 -15.44
CA LEU A 220 -16.92 -12.77 -15.78
C LEU A 220 -15.44 -13.08 -15.91
N GLU A 221 -14.88 -12.76 -17.06
CA GLU A 221 -13.44 -12.74 -17.27
C GLU A 221 -12.90 -11.49 -16.58
N ARG A 222 -11.92 -11.68 -15.69
CA ARG A 222 -11.34 -10.60 -14.90
C ARG A 222 -9.92 -10.32 -15.37
N LEU A 223 -9.49 -9.07 -15.30
CA LEU A 223 -8.10 -8.72 -15.52
C LEU A 223 -7.21 -9.52 -14.58
N GLU A 224 -6.35 -10.34 -15.17
CA GLU A 224 -5.29 -11.02 -14.44
C GLU A 224 -4.14 -10.03 -14.24
N GLY A 225 -3.84 -9.73 -12.98
CA GLY A 225 -2.60 -9.05 -12.63
C GLY A 225 -1.38 -9.87 -13.07
N PRO A 226 -0.17 -9.27 -13.16
CA PRO A 226 1.05 -10.05 -13.28
C PRO A 226 1.04 -11.16 -12.23
N LYS A 227 1.29 -12.41 -12.68
CA LYS A 227 1.34 -13.56 -11.79
C LYS A 227 2.31 -13.26 -10.67
N LYS A 228 1.77 -13.08 -9.46
CA LYS A 228 2.59 -12.83 -8.28
C LYS A 228 3.52 -14.01 -8.07
N ILE A 229 4.81 -13.71 -7.99
CA ILE A 229 5.83 -14.69 -7.62
C ILE A 229 6.12 -14.46 -6.15
N THR A 230 5.18 -14.90 -5.31
CA THR A 230 5.28 -14.80 -3.87
C THR A 230 5.42 -16.18 -3.26
N LYS A 231 6.40 -16.37 -2.40
CA LYS A 231 6.57 -17.60 -1.61
C LYS A 231 6.74 -17.27 -0.14
N THR A 232 6.23 -18.16 0.70
CA THR A 232 6.33 -18.05 2.17
C THR A 232 7.16 -19.21 2.69
N PHE A 233 8.10 -18.90 3.57
CA PHE A 233 9.03 -19.86 4.16
C PHE A 233 8.98 -19.73 5.68
N PRO A 234 8.68 -20.80 6.42
CA PRO A 234 8.78 -20.78 7.88
C PRO A 234 10.26 -20.87 8.31
N SER A 235 10.59 -20.30 9.47
CA SER A 235 11.84 -20.62 10.16
C SER A 235 11.84 -22.10 10.62
N PRO A 236 13.03 -22.71 10.82
CA PRO A 236 13.12 -24.11 11.25
C PRO A 236 12.39 -24.45 12.55
N ASP A 237 12.27 -23.48 13.46
CA ASP A 237 11.55 -23.60 14.74
C ASP A 237 10.06 -23.22 14.64
N GLY A 238 9.61 -22.71 13.49
CA GLY A 238 8.22 -22.29 13.25
C GLY A 238 7.82 -20.96 13.89
N ASN A 239 8.76 -20.25 14.54
CA ASN A 239 8.46 -18.99 15.23
C ASN A 239 8.32 -17.79 14.28
N TYR A 240 8.89 -17.87 13.08
CA TYR A 240 8.90 -16.78 12.11
C TYR A 240 8.45 -17.23 10.72
N GLN A 241 7.86 -16.31 9.95
CA GLN A 241 7.54 -16.49 8.54
C GLN A 241 8.21 -15.41 7.69
N TYR A 242 8.84 -15.85 6.60
CA TYR A 242 9.51 -15.00 5.63
C TYR A 242 8.76 -15.04 4.31
N HIS A 243 8.32 -13.88 3.84
CA HIS A 243 7.61 -13.75 2.57
C HIS A 243 8.53 -13.13 1.54
N LEU A 244 8.86 -13.86 0.47
CA LEU A 244 9.63 -13.35 -0.66
C LEU A 244 8.68 -13.02 -1.81
N ASP A 245 8.62 -11.76 -2.21
CA ASP A 245 7.93 -11.30 -3.41
C ASP A 245 8.97 -10.90 -4.48
N THR A 246 9.14 -11.78 -5.47
CA THR A 246 10.04 -11.59 -6.62
C THR A 246 9.28 -11.19 -7.88
N THR A 247 8.02 -10.77 -7.76
CA THR A 247 7.17 -10.39 -8.91
C THR A 247 7.85 -9.33 -9.78
N ALA A 248 8.48 -8.31 -9.18
CA ALA A 248 9.19 -7.26 -9.91
C ALA A 248 10.62 -7.65 -10.36
N ALA A 249 11.14 -8.80 -9.91
CA ALA A 249 12.44 -9.33 -10.31
C ALA A 249 12.42 -10.87 -10.47
N PRO A 250 11.65 -11.44 -11.42
CA PRO A 250 11.51 -12.89 -11.55
C PRO A 250 12.85 -13.62 -11.73
N ARG A 251 13.82 -12.97 -12.40
CA ARG A 251 15.20 -13.47 -12.60
C ARG A 251 15.97 -13.70 -11.29
N LEU A 252 15.57 -13.06 -10.20
CA LEU A 252 16.20 -13.20 -8.88
C LEU A 252 15.49 -14.25 -8.02
N THR A 253 14.45 -14.93 -8.51
CA THR A 253 13.69 -15.92 -7.73
C THR A 253 14.58 -17.06 -7.23
N GLU A 254 15.28 -17.73 -8.14
CA GLU A 254 16.16 -18.85 -7.79
C GLU A 254 17.29 -18.41 -6.85
N TRP A 255 17.91 -17.25 -7.11
CA TRP A 255 18.94 -16.69 -6.21
C TRP A 255 18.37 -16.34 -4.83
N SER A 256 17.18 -15.74 -4.78
CA SER A 256 16.57 -15.35 -3.50
C SER A 256 16.26 -16.58 -2.65
N GLU A 257 15.80 -17.67 -3.27
CA GLU A 257 15.50 -18.93 -2.58
C GLU A 257 16.76 -19.71 -2.17
N ASN A 258 17.75 -19.79 -3.04
CA ASN A 258 18.92 -20.65 -2.81
C ASN A 258 20.07 -19.95 -2.09
N GLU A 259 20.18 -18.63 -2.20
CA GLU A 259 21.34 -17.86 -1.72
C GLU A 259 20.98 -16.85 -0.64
N LEU A 260 19.85 -16.16 -0.77
CA LEU A 260 19.44 -15.13 0.20
C LEU A 260 18.65 -15.72 1.37
N LEU A 261 17.68 -16.60 1.09
CA LEU A 261 16.82 -17.19 2.11
C LEU A 261 17.60 -17.93 3.22
N PRO A 262 18.67 -18.71 2.93
CA PRO A 262 19.50 -19.29 4.00
C PRO A 262 20.08 -18.23 4.95
N VAL A 263 20.50 -17.08 4.41
CA VAL A 263 21.00 -15.95 5.21
C VAL A 263 19.88 -15.37 6.06
N ILE A 264 18.68 -15.18 5.50
CA ILE A 264 17.51 -14.67 6.25
C ILE A 264 17.17 -15.61 7.41
N ILE A 265 17.06 -16.91 7.13
CA ILE A 265 16.72 -17.93 8.13
C ILE A 265 17.76 -17.99 9.24
N GLU A 266 19.04 -17.90 8.91
CA GLU A 266 20.13 -17.95 9.88
C GLU A 266 20.21 -16.68 10.71
N TRP A 267 20.13 -15.51 10.07
CA TRP A 267 20.50 -14.25 10.71
C TRP A 267 19.34 -13.53 11.36
N TYR A 268 18.09 -13.68 10.90
CA TYR A 268 16.99 -12.95 11.53
C TYR A 268 16.82 -13.29 13.03
N PRO A 269 16.79 -14.57 13.46
CA PRO A 269 16.77 -14.92 14.88
C PRO A 269 18.03 -14.44 15.63
N LYS A 270 19.22 -14.55 15.03
CA LYS A 270 20.47 -14.07 15.65
C LYS A 270 20.44 -12.56 15.90
N LEU A 271 19.91 -11.77 14.97
CA LEU A 271 19.77 -10.32 15.12
C LEU A 271 18.85 -9.98 16.29
N ILE A 272 17.78 -10.76 16.52
CA ILE A 272 16.88 -10.60 17.67
C ILE A 272 17.64 -10.86 18.98
N GLU A 273 18.42 -11.93 19.04
CA GLU A 273 19.25 -12.26 20.22
C GLU A 273 20.34 -11.21 20.49
N LEU A 274 20.93 -10.65 19.44
CA LEU A 274 21.96 -9.61 19.52
C LEU A 274 21.40 -8.23 19.90
N LEU A 275 20.11 -8.00 19.70
CA LEU A 275 19.43 -6.74 19.97
C LEU A 275 18.25 -6.93 20.96
N PRO A 276 18.52 -7.42 22.19
CA PRO A 276 17.48 -7.63 23.18
C PRO A 276 16.96 -6.29 23.74
N SER A 277 15.72 -6.30 24.22
CA SER A 277 15.13 -5.23 25.05
C SER A 277 14.01 -5.84 25.87
N GLU A 278 13.85 -5.38 27.10
CA GLU A 278 12.82 -5.89 27.99
C GLU A 278 11.42 -5.66 27.39
N GLY A 279 10.57 -6.70 27.42
CA GLY A 279 9.19 -6.64 26.93
C GLY A 279 9.04 -6.45 25.42
N TYR A 280 10.12 -6.60 24.64
CA TYR A 280 10.06 -6.48 23.18
C TYR A 280 10.00 -7.85 22.51
N GLU A 281 9.05 -8.00 21.59
CA GLU A 281 8.97 -9.10 20.64
C GLU A 281 9.16 -8.55 19.23
N ALA A 282 10.10 -9.16 18.48
CA ALA A 282 10.31 -8.80 17.09
C ALA A 282 9.17 -9.30 16.19
N PRO A 283 8.95 -8.71 15.01
CA PRO A 283 7.92 -9.17 14.09
C PRO A 283 8.07 -10.67 13.75
N SER A 284 7.00 -11.43 13.93
CA SER A 284 6.93 -12.86 13.58
C SER A 284 6.79 -13.09 12.07
N GLU A 285 6.40 -12.07 11.31
CA GLU A 285 6.33 -12.09 9.85
C GLU A 285 7.20 -10.99 9.27
N VAL A 286 8.06 -11.32 8.31
CA VAL A 286 8.93 -10.37 7.59
C VAL A 286 8.73 -10.51 6.09
N PHE A 287 8.52 -9.38 5.41
CA PHE A 287 8.25 -9.34 3.98
C PHE A 287 9.45 -8.74 3.24
N PHE A 288 9.93 -9.43 2.21
CA PHE A 288 10.98 -8.97 1.30
C PHE A 288 10.36 -8.79 -0.07
N GLU A 289 10.35 -7.56 -0.58
CA GLU A 289 9.65 -7.20 -1.81
C GLU A 289 10.62 -6.55 -2.79
N TYR A 290 10.82 -7.19 -3.94
CA TYR A 290 11.53 -6.54 -5.03
C TYR A 290 10.67 -5.43 -5.64
N ARG A 291 11.29 -4.26 -5.83
CA ARG A 291 10.63 -3.08 -6.40
C ARG A 291 11.49 -2.41 -7.46
N THR A 292 10.85 -1.84 -8.46
CA THR A 292 11.50 -1.11 -9.57
C THR A 292 11.54 0.40 -9.35
N ASP A 293 10.81 0.92 -8.36
CA ASP A 293 10.59 2.35 -8.07
C ASP A 293 11.48 2.90 -6.93
N MET A 294 12.67 2.33 -6.76
CA MET A 294 13.56 2.65 -5.62
C MET A 294 14.65 3.68 -5.93
N GLY A 295 14.70 4.21 -7.15
CA GLY A 295 15.76 5.13 -7.57
C GLY A 295 17.16 4.56 -7.30
N GLY A 296 17.99 5.33 -6.60
CA GLY A 296 19.35 4.94 -6.21
C GLY A 296 19.46 4.15 -4.90
N THR A 297 18.37 3.98 -4.15
CA THR A 297 18.40 3.30 -2.85
C THR A 297 18.50 1.78 -3.04
N PRO A 298 19.52 1.09 -2.50
CA PRO A 298 19.70 -0.36 -2.66
C PRO A 298 18.58 -1.19 -2.01
N ALA A 299 18.25 -0.85 -0.77
CA ALA A 299 17.18 -1.45 0.01
C ALA A 299 16.73 -0.46 1.09
N TYR A 300 15.55 -0.68 1.68
CA TYR A 300 15.15 0.00 2.92
C TYR A 300 14.13 -0.84 3.70
N ALA A 301 14.15 -0.74 5.02
CA ALA A 301 13.16 -1.31 5.92
C ALA A 301 12.06 -0.30 6.31
N ALA A 302 10.83 -0.77 6.41
CA ALA A 302 9.69 -0.03 6.93
C ALA A 302 8.73 -0.97 7.68
N GLY A 303 8.69 -0.86 9.01
CA GLY A 303 7.95 -1.80 9.85
C GLY A 303 8.56 -3.21 9.72
N ASN A 304 7.76 -4.19 9.30
CA ASN A 304 8.21 -5.55 9.04
C ASN A 304 8.44 -5.86 7.54
N ARG A 305 8.57 -4.82 6.71
CA ARG A 305 8.81 -4.96 5.27
C ARG A 305 10.18 -4.44 4.91
N ILE A 306 10.84 -5.12 3.98
CA ILE A 306 12.12 -4.77 3.40
C ILE A 306 11.91 -4.67 1.88
N ALA A 307 12.09 -3.47 1.34
CA ALA A 307 12.08 -3.22 -0.09
C ALA A 307 13.48 -3.49 -0.67
N LEU A 308 13.56 -4.26 -1.75
CA LEU A 308 14.80 -4.65 -2.44
C LEU A 308 14.81 -4.07 -3.85
N ASN A 309 15.87 -3.34 -4.22
CA ASN A 309 15.90 -2.67 -5.52
C ASN A 309 16.17 -3.67 -6.65
N ALA A 310 15.13 -3.98 -7.43
CA ALA A 310 15.16 -4.93 -8.54
C ALA A 310 16.18 -4.59 -9.64
N ASN A 311 16.57 -3.31 -9.74
CA ASN A 311 17.55 -2.80 -10.70
C ASN A 311 18.99 -2.91 -10.17
N TRP A 312 19.20 -2.73 -8.86
CA TRP A 312 20.53 -2.74 -8.24
C TRP A 312 21.01 -4.16 -7.90
N PHE A 313 20.13 -5.00 -7.34
CA PHE A 313 20.47 -6.34 -6.85
C PHE A 313 21.19 -7.23 -7.87
N PRO A 314 20.83 -7.29 -9.17
CA PRO A 314 21.50 -8.15 -10.14
C PRO A 314 23.01 -7.90 -10.25
N GLY A 315 23.47 -6.66 -10.05
CA GLY A 315 24.89 -6.32 -10.08
C GLY A 315 25.65 -6.66 -8.79
N GLN A 316 24.94 -7.11 -7.76
CA GLN A 316 25.41 -7.18 -6.37
C GLN A 316 25.21 -8.55 -5.72
N ILE A 317 24.60 -9.50 -6.44
CA ILE A 317 24.32 -10.86 -5.94
C ILE A 317 25.57 -11.61 -5.42
N ASN A 318 26.75 -11.28 -5.95
CA ASN A 318 28.05 -11.82 -5.53
C ASN A 318 28.90 -10.81 -4.74
N LYS A 319 28.26 -9.76 -4.21
CA LYS A 319 28.89 -8.63 -3.51
C LYS A 319 28.01 -8.24 -2.32
N GLU A 320 27.48 -7.01 -2.34
CA GLU A 320 26.85 -6.35 -1.20
C GLU A 320 25.40 -6.80 -0.96
N ALA A 321 24.77 -7.58 -1.86
CA ALA A 321 23.34 -7.88 -1.77
C ALA A 321 22.94 -8.59 -0.48
N LYS A 322 23.67 -9.64 -0.06
CA LYS A 322 23.34 -10.38 1.17
C LYS A 322 23.54 -9.53 2.42
N GLY A 323 24.69 -8.86 2.53
CA GLY A 323 24.98 -7.94 3.64
C GLY A 323 24.01 -6.76 3.72
N CYS A 324 23.57 -6.22 2.57
CA CYS A 324 22.53 -5.18 2.51
C CYS A 324 21.22 -5.67 3.13
N VAL A 325 20.80 -6.91 2.85
CA VAL A 325 19.57 -7.47 3.45
C VAL A 325 19.74 -7.71 4.95
N VAL A 326 20.91 -8.13 5.42
CA VAL A 326 21.20 -8.26 6.86
C VAL A 326 21.11 -6.91 7.57
N HIS A 327 21.62 -5.84 6.96
CA HIS A 327 21.47 -4.47 7.47
C HIS A 327 19.99 -4.09 7.62
N GLU A 328 19.17 -4.31 6.59
CA GLU A 328 17.74 -3.98 6.65
C GLU A 328 16.95 -4.85 7.65
N MET A 329 17.30 -6.14 7.79
CA MET A 329 16.74 -6.98 8.85
C MET A 329 17.09 -6.43 10.24
N GLY A 330 18.29 -5.86 10.40
CA GLY A 330 18.66 -5.12 11.60
C GLY A 330 17.68 -4.00 11.92
N HIS A 331 17.26 -3.20 10.94
CA HIS A 331 16.26 -2.15 11.14
C HIS A 331 14.87 -2.69 11.50
N VAL A 332 14.44 -3.82 10.91
CA VAL A 332 13.20 -4.51 11.31
C VAL A 332 13.25 -4.90 12.79
N VAL A 333 14.39 -5.40 13.27
CA VAL A 333 14.58 -5.80 14.67
C VAL A 333 14.74 -4.60 15.61
N GLN A 334 15.43 -3.53 15.20
CA GLN A 334 15.60 -2.31 15.99
C GLN A 334 14.25 -1.70 16.37
N ASN A 335 13.41 -1.45 15.36
CA ASN A 335 12.04 -0.99 15.51
C ASN A 335 11.89 0.28 16.40
N TYR A 336 12.91 1.14 16.42
CA TYR A 336 13.02 2.28 17.34
C TYR A 336 11.88 3.30 17.24
N TRP A 337 11.16 3.33 16.12
CA TRP A 337 9.98 4.20 15.98
C TRP A 337 8.87 3.85 16.98
N MET A 338 8.83 2.62 17.52
CA MET A 338 7.90 2.20 18.58
C MET A 338 8.10 2.95 19.90
N ALA A 339 9.28 3.54 20.14
CA ALA A 339 9.54 4.35 21.33
C ALA A 339 8.46 5.43 21.51
N ARG A 340 8.01 6.06 20.41
CA ARG A 340 6.96 7.10 20.45
C ARG A 340 5.57 6.59 20.83
N ARG A 341 5.34 5.28 20.75
CA ARG A 341 4.07 4.65 21.17
C ARG A 341 4.11 4.24 22.64
N ASN A 342 5.27 3.80 23.12
CA ASN A 342 5.41 3.16 24.42
C ASN A 342 5.97 4.10 25.51
N ASN A 343 6.59 5.21 25.11
CA ASN A 343 7.14 6.21 26.00
C ASN A 343 6.47 7.58 25.75
N PRO A 344 5.89 8.23 26.79
CA PRO A 344 5.24 9.53 26.65
C PRO A 344 6.20 10.71 26.40
N ASP A 345 7.50 10.57 26.72
CA ASP A 345 8.55 11.55 26.43
C ASP A 345 9.77 10.87 25.76
N PRO A 346 9.63 10.41 24.50
CA PRO A 346 10.67 9.65 23.83
C PRO A 346 11.81 10.57 23.38
N LYS A 347 13.04 10.25 23.78
CA LYS A 347 14.24 10.86 23.20
C LYS A 347 14.53 10.25 21.82
N PRO A 348 14.73 11.08 20.77
CA PRO A 348 14.98 10.56 19.43
C PRO A 348 16.34 9.88 19.36
N THR A 349 16.38 8.66 18.82
CA THR A 349 17.63 7.97 18.52
C THR A 349 18.38 8.70 17.40
N PRO A 350 19.67 9.05 17.58
CA PRO A 350 20.46 9.66 16.52
C PRO A 350 20.59 8.71 15.31
N GLY A 351 20.51 9.26 14.10
CA GLY A 351 20.62 8.46 12.87
C GLY A 351 21.89 7.62 12.80
N TRP A 352 23.03 8.16 13.25
CA TRP A 352 24.29 7.45 13.25
C TRP A 352 24.33 6.22 14.17
N ILE A 353 23.52 6.20 15.23
CA ILE A 353 23.34 5.02 16.08
C ILE A 353 22.49 3.99 15.34
N THR A 354 21.36 4.43 14.76
CA THR A 354 20.45 3.58 13.99
C THR A 354 21.19 2.85 12.86
N GLU A 355 21.91 3.60 12.02
CA GLU A 355 22.69 3.06 10.90
C GLU A 355 23.94 2.30 11.39
N GLY A 356 24.67 2.87 12.35
CA GLY A 356 25.93 2.30 12.83
C GLY A 356 25.75 0.94 13.50
N VAL A 357 24.66 0.72 14.23
CA VAL A 357 24.34 -0.58 14.85
C VAL A 357 24.07 -1.63 13.77
N CYS A 358 23.27 -1.32 12.74
CA CYS A 358 23.00 -2.25 11.63
C CYS A 358 24.28 -2.58 10.85
N ASP A 359 25.12 -1.58 10.61
CA ASP A 359 26.39 -1.79 9.92
C ASP A 359 27.46 -2.47 10.78
N TYR A 360 27.39 -2.35 12.11
CA TYR A 360 28.20 -3.14 13.02
C TYR A 360 27.85 -4.63 12.90
N LEU A 361 26.55 -4.94 13.03
CA LEU A 361 26.03 -6.30 12.87
C LEU A 361 26.43 -6.90 11.53
N ARG A 362 26.30 -6.12 10.46
CA ARG A 362 26.69 -6.52 9.11
C ARG A 362 28.21 -6.75 8.99
N TRP A 363 29.04 -5.73 9.18
CA TRP A 363 30.46 -5.79 8.79
C TRP A 363 31.40 -6.35 9.84
N PHE A 364 30.96 -6.54 11.09
CA PHE A 364 31.81 -7.13 12.12
C PHE A 364 31.33 -8.50 12.60
N LEU A 365 30.04 -8.81 12.47
CA LEU A 365 29.49 -10.11 12.87
C LEU A 365 29.11 -11.00 11.69
N TYR A 366 28.42 -10.47 10.67
CA TYR A 366 27.96 -11.26 9.52
C TYR A 366 29.04 -11.50 8.47
N GLU A 367 29.65 -10.42 7.95
CA GLU A 367 30.62 -10.48 6.85
C GLU A 367 31.96 -9.77 7.20
N PRO A 368 32.63 -10.09 8.31
CA PRO A 368 33.89 -9.45 8.71
C PRO A 368 35.01 -9.56 7.66
N GLU A 369 35.02 -10.64 6.87
CA GLU A 369 35.96 -10.87 5.78
C GLU A 369 35.84 -9.86 4.63
N SER A 370 34.66 -9.24 4.46
CA SER A 370 34.44 -8.18 3.47
C SER A 370 35.27 -6.92 3.78
N ARG A 371 35.60 -6.72 5.07
CA ARG A 371 36.23 -5.50 5.59
C ARG A 371 35.46 -4.23 5.21
N GLY A 372 34.14 -4.30 5.06
CA GLY A 372 33.32 -3.20 4.56
C GLY A 372 33.33 -1.94 5.42
N ALA A 373 33.57 -2.09 6.74
CA ALA A 373 33.75 -0.99 7.69
C ALA A 373 35.21 -0.51 7.85
N ARG A 374 36.13 -0.93 6.96
CA ARG A 374 37.51 -0.42 6.97
C ARG A 374 37.54 1.04 6.54
N LEU A 375 38.17 1.88 7.36
CA LEU A 375 38.36 3.30 7.06
C LEU A 375 39.45 3.48 6.01
N ARG A 376 39.28 4.50 5.15
CA ARG A 376 40.32 4.87 4.17
C ARG A 376 41.45 5.61 4.88
N GLU A 377 42.68 5.30 4.50
CA GLU A 377 43.86 5.99 5.03
C GLU A 377 43.81 7.48 4.69
N GLY A 378 44.11 8.33 5.68
CA GLY A 378 44.05 9.79 5.55
C GLY A 378 42.64 10.39 5.48
N ALA A 379 41.57 9.59 5.62
CA ALA A 379 40.22 10.12 5.67
C ALA A 379 39.98 10.93 6.96
N THR A 380 39.35 12.08 6.83
CA THR A 380 38.77 12.79 7.98
C THR A 380 37.47 12.08 8.35
N VAL A 381 37.42 11.50 9.55
CA VAL A 381 36.28 10.72 10.04
C VAL A 381 35.74 11.29 11.34
N ASN A 382 34.43 11.19 11.53
CA ASN A 382 33.75 11.43 12.80
C ASN A 382 32.90 10.22 13.18
N HIS A 383 32.82 9.95 14.49
CA HIS A 383 32.08 8.79 15.01
C HIS A 383 30.60 8.80 14.60
N ASN A 384 30.04 9.97 14.29
CA ASN A 384 28.65 10.19 13.90
C ASN A 384 28.44 10.38 12.39
N ASP A 385 29.41 10.05 11.54
CA ASP A 385 29.27 10.08 10.07
C ASP A 385 28.34 8.96 9.52
N SER A 386 27.68 8.21 10.40
CA SER A 386 26.79 7.08 10.11
C SER A 386 27.49 5.92 9.40
N TYR A 387 26.72 4.88 9.12
CA TYR A 387 27.11 3.72 8.33
C TYR A 387 28.47 3.10 8.74
N ARG A 388 29.35 2.87 7.76
CA ARG A 388 30.70 2.30 7.87
C ARG A 388 31.54 2.95 8.97
N THR A 389 31.51 4.27 9.03
CA THR A 389 32.36 5.03 9.96
C THR A 389 31.86 4.85 11.39
N SER A 390 30.55 4.98 11.60
CA SER A 390 29.94 4.75 12.92
C SER A 390 30.07 3.29 13.36
N ALA A 391 29.87 2.32 12.48
CA ALA A 391 30.08 0.91 12.78
C ALA A 391 31.53 0.62 13.22
N ASN A 392 32.51 1.24 12.55
CA ASN A 392 33.92 1.13 12.94
C ASN A 392 34.17 1.69 14.35
N PHE A 393 33.60 2.86 14.66
CA PHE A 393 33.69 3.43 15.99
C PHE A 393 33.03 2.53 17.04
N LEU A 394 31.81 2.04 16.79
CA LEU A 394 31.10 1.14 17.70
C LEU A 394 31.91 -0.12 18.00
N ASP A 395 32.47 -0.78 16.99
CA ASP A 395 33.32 -1.96 17.18
C ASP A 395 34.56 -1.65 18.03
N TRP A 396 35.17 -0.47 17.87
CA TRP A 396 36.31 -0.06 18.71
C TRP A 396 35.88 0.12 20.17
N VAL A 397 34.77 0.82 20.45
CA VAL A 397 34.31 1.00 21.84
C VAL A 397 33.91 -0.34 22.47
N ILE A 398 33.24 -1.22 21.72
CA ILE A 398 32.85 -2.55 22.19
C ILE A 398 34.08 -3.35 22.63
N LYS A 399 35.18 -3.30 21.87
CA LYS A 399 36.40 -4.05 22.17
C LYS A 399 37.22 -3.45 23.30
N GLU A 400 37.34 -2.12 23.34
CA GLU A 400 38.27 -1.44 24.25
C GLU A 400 37.64 -1.03 25.58
N ARG A 401 36.30 -1.01 25.69
CA ARG A 401 35.60 -0.42 26.84
C ARG A 401 34.50 -1.30 27.39
N ASP A 402 33.55 -1.73 26.55
CA ASP A 402 32.34 -2.40 27.04
C ASP A 402 31.78 -3.37 25.99
N GLU A 403 32.02 -4.66 26.20
CA GLU A 403 31.55 -5.74 25.31
C GLU A 403 30.01 -5.79 25.19
N ASN A 404 29.28 -5.21 26.14
CA ASN A 404 27.82 -5.18 26.17
C ASN A 404 27.22 -3.87 25.64
N LEU A 405 28.06 -2.98 25.09
CA LEU A 405 27.62 -1.66 24.61
C LEU A 405 26.52 -1.76 23.55
N LEU A 406 26.61 -2.75 22.64
CA LEU A 406 25.63 -2.92 21.56
C LEU A 406 24.21 -3.11 22.13
N GLN A 407 24.07 -4.02 23.10
CA GLN A 407 22.80 -4.35 23.73
C GLN A 407 22.27 -3.15 24.53
N LYS A 408 23.14 -2.44 25.25
CA LYS A 408 22.79 -1.23 26.01
C LYS A 408 22.29 -0.10 25.11
N LEU A 409 22.99 0.16 24.00
CA LEU A 409 22.60 1.15 23.00
C LEU A 409 21.25 0.79 22.38
N ASN A 410 21.06 -0.47 21.97
CA ASN A 410 19.82 -0.94 21.39
C ASN A 410 18.63 -0.77 22.34
N ALA A 411 18.76 -1.23 23.59
CA ALA A 411 17.69 -1.10 24.58
C ALA A 411 17.35 0.37 24.85
N ALA A 412 18.36 1.23 25.08
CA ALA A 412 18.15 2.65 25.31
C ALA A 412 17.48 3.35 24.11
N ALA A 413 17.88 3.01 22.89
CA ALA A 413 17.28 3.54 21.66
C ALA A 413 15.83 3.06 21.49
N ARG A 414 15.55 1.77 21.70
CA ARG A 414 14.21 1.18 21.55
C ARG A 414 13.22 1.70 22.58
N GLU A 415 13.68 1.95 23.80
CA GLU A 415 12.88 2.51 24.90
C GLU A 415 12.72 4.04 24.81
N GLY A 416 13.40 4.70 23.85
CA GLY A 416 13.38 6.15 23.70
C GLY A 416 14.07 6.88 24.86
N ARG A 417 15.11 6.29 25.44
CA ARG A 417 15.88 6.82 26.58
C ARG A 417 17.32 7.15 26.22
N TYR A 418 17.68 7.13 24.93
CA TYR A 418 19.04 7.46 24.50
C TYR A 418 19.42 8.88 24.92
N GLU A 419 20.57 9.01 25.58
CA GLU A 419 21.23 10.27 25.91
C GLU A 419 22.75 10.10 25.81
N GLU A 420 23.49 11.15 25.43
CA GLU A 420 24.95 11.06 25.28
C GLU A 420 25.67 10.76 26.61
N LYS A 421 25.09 11.13 27.76
CA LYS A 421 25.66 10.84 29.08
C LYS A 421 25.77 9.33 29.37
N LEU A 422 24.94 8.51 28.72
CA LEU A 422 24.97 7.05 28.89
C LEU A 422 26.32 6.45 28.48
N TRP A 423 27.03 7.09 27.54
CA TRP A 423 28.38 6.67 27.16
C TRP A 423 29.36 6.73 28.33
N GLU A 424 29.31 7.80 29.13
CA GLU A 424 30.15 7.95 30.30
C GLU A 424 29.74 6.99 31.42
N GLU A 425 28.44 6.82 31.63
CA GLU A 425 27.90 5.87 32.61
C GLU A 425 28.32 4.42 32.31
N TRP A 426 28.36 4.03 31.04
CA TRP A 426 28.68 2.65 30.64
C TRP A 426 30.18 2.40 30.44
N THR A 427 30.92 3.38 29.92
CA THR A 427 32.32 3.19 29.50
C THR A 427 33.34 3.89 30.40
N GLY A 428 32.88 4.75 31.32
CA GLY A 428 33.72 5.62 32.14
C GLY A 428 34.34 6.81 31.39
N LYS A 429 33.96 7.05 30.12
CA LYS A 429 34.40 8.19 29.31
C LYS A 429 33.24 8.80 28.55
N SER A 430 33.25 10.12 28.43
CA SER A 430 32.29 10.83 27.58
C SER A 430 32.44 10.42 26.11
N LEU A 431 31.36 10.55 25.33
CA LEU A 431 31.38 10.27 23.89
C LEU A 431 32.47 11.08 23.16
N THR A 432 32.71 12.33 23.59
CA THR A 432 33.78 13.18 23.04
C THR A 432 35.17 12.59 23.28
N GLU A 433 35.44 12.10 24.50
CA GLU A 433 36.72 11.48 24.83
C GLU A 433 36.92 10.15 24.09
N LEU A 434 35.87 9.33 23.99
CA LEU A 434 35.91 8.08 23.22
C LEU A 434 36.22 8.36 21.74
N ALA A 435 35.57 9.36 21.15
CA ALA A 435 35.82 9.74 19.76
C ALA A 435 37.25 10.25 19.55
N ALA A 436 37.82 10.97 20.53
CA ALA A 436 39.20 11.44 20.47
C ALA A 436 40.21 10.28 20.58
N ASP A 437 39.98 9.34 21.50
CA ASP A 437 40.81 8.15 21.66
C ASP A 437 40.79 7.27 20.40
N TRP A 438 39.60 7.02 19.84
CA TRP A 438 39.43 6.26 18.60
C TRP A 438 40.21 6.90 17.43
N LYS A 439 40.12 8.23 17.28
CA LYS A 439 40.89 8.96 16.26
C LYS A 439 42.40 8.83 16.47
N LYS A 440 42.86 8.83 17.72
CA LYS A 440 44.28 8.63 18.06
C LYS A 440 44.74 7.22 17.70
N ASP A 441 43.92 6.21 17.97
CA ASP A 441 44.25 4.82 17.61
C ASP A 441 44.32 4.63 16.09
N ILE A 442 43.39 5.22 15.33
CA ILE A 442 43.46 5.27 13.86
C ILE A 442 44.77 5.92 13.41
N ALA A 443 45.10 7.12 13.92
CA ALA A 443 46.30 7.86 13.53
C ALA A 443 47.60 7.11 13.88
N SER A 444 47.58 6.27 14.92
CA SER A 444 48.73 5.44 15.33
C SER A 444 48.80 4.08 14.63
N GLY A 445 47.83 3.76 13.76
CA GLY A 445 47.75 2.47 13.06
C GLY A 445 47.32 1.29 13.94
N LYS A 446 46.80 1.56 15.14
CA LYS A 446 46.23 0.52 16.02
C LYS A 446 44.81 0.11 15.60
N ARG A 447 44.12 0.96 14.83
CA ARG A 447 42.75 0.77 14.36
C ARG A 447 42.65 0.91 12.85
#